data_AF-A0A5C6SFM3-F1
#
_entry.id   AF-A0A5C6SFM3-F1
#
_cell.length_a   1.000
_cell.length_b   1.000
_cell.length_c   1.000
_cell.angle_alpha   90.00
_cell.angle_beta   90.00
_cell.angle_gamma   90.00
#
_symmetry.space_group_name_H-M   'P 1'
#
loop_
_entity.id
_entity.type
_entity.pdbx_description
1 polymer ?
#
loop_
_entity_poly.entity_id
_entity_poly.type
_entity_poly.pdbx_seq_one_letter_code
_entity_poly.pdbx_strand_id
1 'polypeptide(L)'
;GQPEFFTAAATSSAADHLRKIFESSQGADTDPSTDETERPKRRRLQYSAVPRARVAMIRELSLGLLINTNVPFSFFSDIFFQQLTWQLDPHLSDQVSWSRQSMSRLLDDMYKTKKDMVRQELSDALSKIHLGFDL
;
A
#
# COMPACT_ATOMS: atom_id res chain seq x y z
N GLY A 1 41.71 2.03 49.46
CA GLY A 1 41.32 1.20 48.31
C GLY A 1 41.66 1.96 47.05
N GLN A 2 42.43 1.36 46.16
CA GLN A 2 42.74 1.95 44.85
C GLN A 2 41.57 1.71 43.87
N PRO A 3 41.37 2.57 42.85
CA PRO A 3 40.37 2.34 41.82
C PRO A 3 40.90 1.32 40.80
N GLU A 4 40.17 0.23 40.59
CA GLU A 4 40.39 -0.69 39.46
C GLU A 4 39.76 -0.09 38.20
N PHE A 5 40.54 -0.06 37.12
CA PHE A 5 40.05 0.32 35.79
C PHE A 5 39.60 -0.94 35.05
N PHE A 6 38.35 -0.96 34.60
CA PHE A 6 37.84 -2.00 33.72
C PHE A 6 38.27 -1.74 32.28
N THR A 7 39.10 -2.62 31.73
CA THR A 7 39.47 -2.64 30.31
C THR A 7 38.39 -3.34 29.50
N ALA A 8 37.70 -2.60 28.63
CA ALA A 8 36.81 -3.18 27.63
C ALA A 8 37.65 -3.72 26.45
N ALA A 9 37.60 -5.03 26.23
CA ALA A 9 38.18 -5.64 25.03
C ALA A 9 37.20 -5.49 23.85
N ALA A 10 37.67 -4.92 22.75
CA ALA A 10 36.87 -4.76 21.53
C ALA A 10 36.56 -6.15 20.93
N THR A 11 35.30 -6.55 20.96
CA THR A 11 34.82 -7.71 20.21
C THR A 11 34.86 -7.40 18.72
N SER A 12 35.48 -8.30 17.95
CA SER A 12 35.68 -8.32 16.49
C SER A 12 34.82 -7.35 15.66
N SER A 13 35.49 -6.59 14.78
CA SER A 13 34.89 -5.62 13.87
C SER A 13 33.97 -6.31 12.85
N ALA A 14 32.91 -5.63 12.42
CA ALA A 14 32.02 -6.11 11.35
C ALA A 14 32.79 -6.48 10.06
N ALA A 15 33.92 -5.82 9.80
CA ALA A 15 34.79 -6.12 8.67
C ALA A 15 35.44 -7.51 8.76
N ASP A 16 35.79 -7.97 9.96
CA ASP A 16 36.38 -9.30 10.18
C ASP A 16 35.31 -10.39 10.01
N HIS A 17 34.07 -10.10 10.43
CA HIS A 17 32.93 -10.98 10.21
C HIS A 17 32.62 -11.18 8.72
N LEU A 18 32.73 -10.12 7.92
CA LEU A 18 32.57 -10.18 6.47
C LEU A 18 33.71 -10.97 5.79
N ARG A 19 34.95 -10.80 6.27
CA ARG A 19 36.11 -11.54 5.75
C ARG A 19 36.00 -13.04 6.02
N LYS A 20 35.54 -13.43 7.21
CA LYS A 20 35.28 -14.83 7.56
C LYS A 20 34.24 -15.50 6.64
N ILE A 21 33.20 -14.77 6.23
CA ILE A 21 32.19 -15.29 5.29
C ILE A 21 32.82 -15.55 3.92
N PHE A 22 33.63 -14.63 3.42
CA PHE A 22 34.27 -14.76 2.11
C PHE A 22 35.40 -15.80 2.09
N GLU A 23 36.26 -15.86 3.10
CA GLU A 23 37.36 -16.83 3.18
C GLU A 23 36.86 -18.27 3.42
N SER A 24 35.73 -18.45 4.12
CA SER A 24 35.09 -19.77 4.24
C SER A 24 34.55 -20.33 2.91
N SER A 25 34.48 -19.49 1.87
CA SER A 25 33.99 -19.87 0.53
C SER A 25 35.13 -20.22 -0.45
N GLN A 26 36.40 -20.13 -0.03
CA GLN A 26 37.55 -20.30 -0.92
C GLN A 26 38.48 -21.40 -0.39
N GLY A 27 38.04 -22.65 -0.56
CA GLY A 27 38.84 -23.83 -0.27
C GLY A 27 38.37 -25.04 -1.08
N ALA A 28 39.05 -25.26 -2.20
CA ALA A 28 39.27 -26.53 -2.93
C ALA A 28 38.98 -26.41 -4.44
N ASP A 29 40.06 -26.52 -5.21
CA ASP A 29 40.13 -26.77 -6.65
C ASP A 29 39.23 -27.92 -7.13
N THR A 30 38.64 -27.80 -8.33
CA THR A 30 38.70 -28.75 -9.48
C THR A 30 37.51 -28.58 -10.45
N ASP A 31 37.82 -28.10 -11.66
CA ASP A 31 37.20 -28.27 -13.01
C ASP A 31 35.71 -27.96 -13.33
N PRO A 32 35.39 -27.44 -14.55
CA PRO A 32 34.12 -26.82 -14.87
C PRO A 32 33.11 -27.83 -15.45
N SER A 33 32.10 -28.17 -14.68
CA SER A 33 30.91 -28.87 -15.19
C SER A 33 29.72 -27.93 -15.19
N THR A 34 29.14 -27.80 -16.37
CA THR A 34 27.94 -27.06 -16.74
C THR A 34 26.81 -27.30 -15.76
N ASP A 35 26.41 -26.28 -15.00
CA ASP A 35 25.07 -26.24 -14.44
C ASP A 35 24.60 -24.79 -14.31
N GLU A 36 23.51 -24.49 -15.01
CA GLU A 36 22.77 -23.22 -15.00
C GLU A 36 22.22 -23.00 -13.59
N THR A 37 23.08 -22.58 -12.66
CA THR A 37 22.66 -22.29 -11.29
C THR A 37 21.81 -21.02 -11.32
N GLU A 38 20.50 -21.22 -11.26
CA GLU A 38 19.49 -20.19 -11.07
C GLU A 38 19.93 -19.23 -9.96
N ARG A 39 20.41 -18.06 -10.37
CA ARG A 39 20.61 -16.94 -9.46
C ARG A 39 19.25 -16.66 -8.81
N PRO A 40 19.15 -16.52 -7.48
CA PRO A 40 17.90 -16.15 -6.84
C PRO A 40 17.49 -14.78 -7.36
N LYS A 41 16.52 -14.77 -8.29
CA LYS A 41 15.92 -13.54 -8.83
C LYS A 41 15.38 -12.77 -7.63
N ARG A 42 16.00 -11.62 -7.34
CA ARG A 42 15.48 -10.64 -6.38
C ARG A 42 13.99 -10.49 -6.64
N ARG A 43 13.15 -10.69 -5.61
CA ARG A 43 11.70 -10.45 -5.69
C ARG A 43 11.52 -9.01 -6.19
N ARG A 44 11.13 -8.86 -7.47
CA ARG A 44 10.76 -7.55 -8.02
C ARG A 44 9.59 -7.06 -7.18
N LEU A 45 9.65 -5.81 -6.72
CA LEU A 45 8.48 -5.15 -6.17
C LEU A 45 7.38 -5.23 -7.23
N GLN A 46 6.33 -6.00 -6.96
CA GLN A 46 5.13 -6.05 -7.78
C GLN A 46 4.44 -4.69 -7.63
N TYR A 47 4.83 -3.73 -8.44
CA TYR A 47 4.06 -2.50 -8.60
C TYR A 47 2.71 -2.91 -9.19
N SER A 48 1.63 -2.47 -8.55
CA SER A 48 0.31 -2.69 -9.11
C SER A 48 0.27 -2.10 -10.53
N ALA A 49 -0.32 -2.83 -11.48
CA ALA A 49 -0.44 -2.36 -12.85
C ALA A 49 -1.43 -1.19 -12.99
N VAL A 50 -2.23 -0.91 -11.96
CA VAL A 50 -3.29 0.11 -12.00
C VAL A 50 -2.80 1.38 -11.31
N PRO A 51 -2.77 2.53 -12.01
CA PRO A 51 -2.39 3.80 -11.39
C PRO A 51 -3.26 4.12 -10.16
N ARG A 52 -2.65 4.61 -9.07
CA ARG A 52 -3.37 4.98 -7.84
C ARG A 52 -4.50 5.98 -8.09
N ALA A 53 -4.31 6.91 -9.03
CA ALA A 53 -5.34 7.86 -9.44
C ALA A 53 -6.59 7.16 -10.01
N ARG A 54 -6.40 6.10 -10.81
CA ARG A 54 -7.49 5.28 -11.34
C ARG A 54 -8.22 4.53 -10.23
N VAL A 55 -7.49 3.97 -9.26
CA VAL A 55 -8.09 3.33 -8.07
C VAL A 55 -8.92 4.32 -7.26
N ALA A 56 -8.42 5.55 -7.04
CA ALA A 56 -9.14 6.59 -6.32
C ALA A 56 -10.44 6.99 -7.06
N MET A 57 -10.37 7.20 -8.37
CA MET A 57 -11.54 7.51 -9.19
C MET A 57 -12.58 6.39 -9.14
N ILE A 58 -12.16 5.12 -9.24
CA ILE A 58 -13.08 3.97 -9.17
C ILE A 58 -13.76 3.89 -7.81
N ARG A 59 -13.01 4.15 -6.72
CA ARG A 59 -13.56 4.22 -5.35
C ARG A 59 -14.62 5.30 -5.21
N GLU A 60 -14.35 6.50 -5.73
CA GLU A 60 -15.29 7.61 -5.72
C GLU A 60 -16.56 7.30 -6.52
N LEU A 61 -16.41 6.78 -7.75
CA LEU A 61 -17.55 6.38 -8.58
C LEU A 61 -18.38 5.27 -7.92
N SER A 62 -17.73 4.31 -7.28
CA SER A 62 -18.39 3.22 -6.56
C SER A 62 -19.25 3.74 -5.42
N LEU A 63 -18.76 4.71 -4.64
CA LEU A 63 -19.57 5.36 -3.61
C LEU A 63 -20.70 6.20 -4.18
N GLY A 64 -20.44 6.95 -5.26
CA GLY A 64 -21.47 7.71 -5.96
C GLY A 64 -22.64 6.82 -6.40
N LEU A 65 -22.34 5.63 -6.93
CA LEU A 65 -23.34 4.64 -7.29
C LEU A 65 -24.18 4.19 -6.08
N LEU A 66 -23.52 3.83 -4.96
CA LEU A 66 -24.22 3.38 -3.75
C LEU A 66 -25.18 4.45 -3.22
N ILE A 67 -24.72 5.70 -3.17
CA ILE A 67 -25.51 6.83 -2.65
C ILE A 67 -26.69 7.14 -3.59
N ASN A 68 -26.43 7.22 -4.90
CA ASN A 68 -27.45 7.58 -5.88
C ASN A 68 -28.56 6.53 -6.01
N THR A 69 -28.19 5.25 -5.88
CA THR A 69 -29.14 4.13 -6.00
C THR A 69 -29.72 3.66 -4.66
N ASN A 70 -29.23 4.22 -3.56
CA ASN A 70 -29.61 3.86 -2.19
C ASN A 70 -29.53 2.34 -1.91
N VAL A 71 -28.44 1.70 -2.36
CA VAL A 71 -28.20 0.27 -2.14
C VAL A 71 -27.22 0.04 -0.97
N PRO A 72 -27.29 -1.12 -0.29
CA PRO A 72 -26.39 -1.42 0.82
C PRO A 72 -24.90 -1.44 0.41
N PHE A 73 -24.00 -1.07 1.32
CA PHE A 73 -22.55 -1.14 1.09
C PHE A 73 -22.00 -2.55 0.84
N SER A 74 -22.79 -3.60 1.11
CA SER A 74 -22.48 -4.98 0.74
C SER A 74 -22.71 -5.28 -0.75
N PHE A 75 -23.22 -4.34 -1.54
CA PHE A 75 -23.47 -4.51 -2.98
C PHE A 75 -22.26 -5.08 -3.74
N PHE A 76 -21.06 -4.56 -3.46
CA PHE A 76 -19.82 -5.02 -4.10
C PHE A 76 -19.26 -6.35 -3.57
N SER A 77 -19.89 -6.90 -2.52
CA SER A 77 -19.58 -8.25 -2.03
C SER A 77 -20.34 -9.34 -2.80
N ASP A 78 -21.22 -8.95 -3.72
CA ASP A 78 -21.92 -9.88 -4.60
C ASP A 78 -20.95 -10.66 -5.49
N ILE A 79 -21.20 -11.96 -5.64
CA ILE A 79 -20.31 -12.87 -6.38
C ILE A 79 -20.27 -12.50 -7.86
N PHE A 80 -21.39 -12.11 -8.47
CA PHE A 80 -21.43 -11.73 -9.88
C PHE A 80 -20.68 -10.42 -10.10
N PHE A 81 -20.80 -9.46 -9.19
CA PHE A 81 -20.01 -8.23 -9.24
C PHE A 81 -18.50 -8.51 -9.15
N GLN A 82 -18.08 -9.37 -8.21
CA GLN A 82 -16.66 -9.73 -8.06
C GLN A 82 -16.13 -10.46 -9.30
N GLN A 83 -16.90 -11.37 -9.87
CA GLN A 83 -16.54 -12.04 -11.12
C GLN A 83 -16.47 -11.04 -12.29
N LEU A 84 -17.44 -10.14 -12.42
CA LEU A 84 -17.45 -9.11 -13.47
C LEU A 84 -16.21 -8.22 -13.39
N THR A 85 -15.89 -7.73 -12.18
CA THR A 85 -14.72 -6.87 -11.98
C THR A 85 -13.41 -7.61 -12.25
N TRP A 86 -13.32 -8.89 -11.86
CA TRP A 86 -12.17 -9.74 -12.17
C TRP A 86 -11.98 -9.93 -13.69
N GLN A 87 -13.07 -10.16 -14.45
CA GLN A 87 -12.99 -10.32 -15.91
C GLN A 87 -12.56 -9.02 -16.62
N LEU A 88 -12.95 -7.87 -16.08
CA LEU A 88 -12.60 -6.56 -16.64
C LEU A 88 -11.13 -6.19 -16.38
N ASP A 89 -10.68 -6.36 -15.14
CA ASP A 89 -9.30 -6.04 -14.75
C ASP A 89 -8.97 -6.79 -13.44
N PRO A 90 -8.24 -7.92 -13.51
CA PRO A 90 -7.85 -8.69 -12.32
C PRO A 90 -7.02 -7.85 -11.34
N HIS A 91 -6.17 -6.96 -11.85
CA HIS A 91 -5.33 -6.11 -11.00
C HIS A 91 -6.15 -5.04 -10.27
N LEU A 92 -7.29 -4.62 -10.84
CA LEU A 92 -8.21 -3.71 -10.17
C LEU A 92 -8.94 -4.40 -9.02
N SER A 93 -9.40 -5.64 -9.24
CA SER A 93 -10.08 -6.46 -8.23
C SER A 93 -9.25 -6.58 -6.95
N ASP A 94 -7.93 -6.74 -7.10
CA ASP A 94 -7.01 -6.88 -5.97
C ASP A 94 -6.72 -5.54 -5.23
N GLN A 95 -6.91 -4.40 -5.90
CA GLN A 95 -6.53 -3.09 -5.36
C GLN A 95 -7.64 -2.34 -4.65
N VAL A 96 -8.89 -2.64 -4.99
CA VAL A 96 -10.04 -2.05 -4.34
C VAL A 96 -10.57 -3.03 -3.30
N SER A 97 -10.59 -2.61 -2.04
CA SER A 97 -11.21 -3.40 -0.99
C SER A 97 -12.73 -3.24 -1.07
N TRP A 98 -13.42 -4.21 -1.69
CA TRP A 98 -14.87 -4.20 -1.94
C TRP A 98 -15.75 -4.54 -0.73
N SER A 99 -15.16 -4.75 0.45
CA SER A 99 -15.91 -5.15 1.64
C SER A 99 -16.84 -4.04 2.13
N ARG A 100 -17.96 -4.41 2.75
CA ARG A 100 -18.87 -3.47 3.43
C ARG A 100 -18.14 -2.48 4.34
N GLN A 101 -17.17 -2.97 5.12
CA GLN A 101 -16.42 -2.13 6.06
C GLN A 101 -15.48 -1.16 5.34
N SER A 102 -14.84 -1.61 4.27
CA SER A 102 -13.97 -0.78 3.44
C SER A 102 -14.76 0.33 2.76
N MET A 103 -15.93 0.03 2.22
CA MET A 103 -16.82 1.03 1.62
C MET A 103 -17.35 2.03 2.63
N SER A 104 -17.70 1.57 3.84
CA SER A 104 -18.11 2.47 4.94
C SER A 104 -16.99 3.44 5.33
N ARG A 105 -15.76 2.94 5.54
CA ARG A 105 -14.61 3.80 5.87
C ARG A 105 -14.29 4.78 4.75
N LEU A 106 -14.35 4.30 3.50
CA LEU A 106 -14.14 5.14 2.33
C LEU A 106 -15.15 6.28 2.27
N LEU A 107 -16.41 6.03 2.62
CA LEU A 107 -17.44 7.09 2.69
C LEU A 107 -17.08 8.12 3.76
N ASP A 108 -16.71 7.68 4.95
CA ASP A 108 -16.33 8.58 6.05
C ASP A 108 -15.13 9.45 5.67
N ASP A 109 -14.12 8.86 5.04
CA ASP A 109 -12.92 9.57 4.58
C ASP A 109 -13.26 10.58 3.48
N MET A 110 -14.03 10.16 2.47
CA MET A 110 -14.45 11.05 1.39
C MET A 110 -15.34 12.19 1.90
N TYR A 111 -16.24 11.93 2.84
CA TYR A 111 -17.07 12.96 3.46
C TYR A 111 -16.21 13.99 4.16
N LYS A 112 -15.23 13.56 4.98
CA LYS A 112 -14.30 14.48 5.65
C LYS A 112 -13.53 15.32 4.64
N THR A 113 -12.92 14.68 3.63
CA THR A 113 -12.15 15.39 2.60
C THR A 113 -13.01 16.42 1.87
N LYS A 114 -14.19 16.03 1.36
CA LYS A 114 -15.07 16.94 0.62
C LYS A 114 -15.62 18.06 1.51
N LYS A 115 -15.97 17.76 2.76
CA LYS A 115 -16.39 18.77 3.73
C LYS A 115 -15.28 19.79 3.99
N ASP A 116 -14.04 19.34 4.15
CA ASP A 116 -12.90 20.24 4.38
C ASP A 116 -12.59 21.09 3.15
N MET A 117 -12.73 20.53 1.95
CA MET A 117 -12.64 21.29 0.69
C MET A 117 -13.70 22.39 0.62
N VAL A 118 -14.97 22.05 0.86
CA VAL A 118 -16.06 23.04 0.87
C VAL A 118 -15.83 24.09 1.95
N ARG A 119 -15.37 23.69 3.14
CA ARG A 119 -15.05 24.63 4.23
C ARG A 119 -13.95 25.61 3.82
N GLN A 120 -12.91 25.14 3.15
CA GLN A 120 -11.83 25.98 2.63
C GLN A 120 -12.36 26.95 1.57
N GLU A 121 -13.15 26.46 0.61
CA GLU A 121 -13.75 27.28 -0.45
C GLU A 121 -14.65 28.39 0.13
N LEU A 122 -15.46 28.07 1.15
CA LEU A 122 -16.29 29.04 1.86
C LEU A 122 -15.46 30.08 2.63
N SER A 123 -14.27 29.70 3.10
CA SER A 123 -13.38 30.59 3.86
C SER A 123 -12.61 31.54 2.93
N ASP A 124 -12.29 31.07 1.73
CA ASP A 124 -11.60 31.85 0.69
C ASP A 124 -12.55 32.73 -0.14
N ALA A 125 -13.86 32.55 0.01
CA ALA A 125 -14.86 33.31 -0.74
C ALA A 125 -14.83 34.80 -0.39
N LEU A 126 -14.63 35.64 -1.42
CA LEU A 126 -14.62 37.11 -1.27
C LEU A 126 -16.04 37.70 -1.17
N SER A 127 -17.06 36.94 -1.51
CA SER A 127 -18.46 37.37 -1.52
C SER A 127 -19.24 36.81 -0.33
N LYS A 128 -20.34 37.48 0.02
CA LYS A 128 -21.25 37.00 1.05
C LYS A 128 -22.07 35.83 0.52
N ILE A 129 -21.94 34.65 1.14
CA ILE A 129 -22.68 33.44 0.76
C ILE A 129 -23.94 33.32 1.63
N HIS A 130 -25.10 33.19 1.00
CA HIS A 130 -26.38 32.94 1.66
C HIS A 130 -26.73 31.45 1.56
N LEU A 131 -26.95 30.79 2.71
CA LEU A 131 -27.34 29.39 2.78
C LEU A 131 -28.85 29.28 3.02
N GLY A 132 -29.55 28.56 2.15
CA GLY A 132 -30.93 28.13 2.36
C GLY A 132 -30.95 26.71 2.91
N PHE A 133 -31.79 26.47 3.92
CA PHE A 133 -32.02 25.14 4.46
C PHE A 133 -33.45 24.72 4.13
N ASP A 134 -33.59 23.53 3.55
CA ASP A 134 -34.87 22.85 3.41
C ASP A 134 -35.06 21.99 4.66
N LEU A 135 -36.18 22.19 5.38
CA LEU A 135 -36.49 21.57 6.67
C LEU A 135 -37.67 20.63 6.56
#